data_AF-A0A371WNU1-F1
#
_entry.id   AF-A0A371WNU1-F1
#
_cell.length_a   1.000
_cell.length_b   1.000
_cell.length_c   1.000
_cell.angle_alpha   90.00
_cell.angle_beta   90.00
_cell.angle_gamma   90.00
#
_symmetry.space_group_name_H-M   'P 1'
#
loop_
_entity.id
_entity.type
_entity.pdbx_description
1 polymer ?
#
loop_
_entity_poly.entity_id
_entity_poly.type
_entity_poly.pdbx_seq_one_letter_code
_entity_poly.pdbx_strand_id
1 'polypeptide(L)' 'MKPGPFTEVSGVCTHPDHRGRGYAAGLMREVVRAILARNEIPFLHVLADNFGAIALYNRLGFVTRWQPMLTALERH' A
#
# COMPACT_ATOMS: atom_id res chain seq x y z
N MET A 1 -7.33 -8.08 2.33
CA MET A 1 -8.78 -8.16 2.03
C MET A 1 -9.04 -8.24 0.53
N LYS A 2 -10.19 -8.80 0.13
CA LYS A 2 -10.63 -8.88 -1.28
C LYS A 2 -12.12 -8.53 -1.46
N PRO A 3 -12.54 -7.26 -1.29
CA PRO A 3 -13.94 -6.89 -1.48
C PRO A 3 -14.25 -6.72 -2.97
N GLY A 4 -15.11 -7.58 -3.52
CA GLY A 4 -15.49 -7.51 -4.94
C GLY A 4 -14.28 -7.58 -5.88
N PRO A 5 -14.09 -6.62 -6.80
CA PRO A 5 -12.95 -6.63 -7.73
C PRO A 5 -11.63 -6.14 -7.11
N PHE A 6 -11.64 -5.71 -5.84
CA PHE A 6 -10.48 -5.08 -5.23
C PHE A 6 -9.59 -6.10 -4.52
N THR A 7 -8.27 -5.91 -4.60
CA THR A 7 -7.28 -6.71 -3.87
C THR A 7 -6.37 -5.80 -3.06
N GLU A 8 -6.29 -6.06 -1.76
CA GLU A 8 -5.49 -5.26 -0.83
C GLU A 8 -4.01 -5.64 -0.91
N VAL A 9 -3.15 -4.63 -1.00
CA VAL A 9 -1.70 -4.78 -0.76
C VAL A 9 -1.41 -4.45 0.70
N SER A 10 -0.73 -5.38 1.39
CA SER A 10 -0.35 -5.25 2.79
C SER A 10 1.09 -5.72 3.02
N GLY A 11 1.65 -5.50 4.21
CA GLY A 11 2.99 -6.00 4.57
C GLY A 11 4.15 -5.31 3.84
N VAL A 12 3.94 -4.14 3.25
CA VAL A 12 4.99 -3.39 2.57
C VAL A 12 5.95 -2.83 3.61
N CYS A 13 7.17 -3.38 3.65
CA CYS A 13 8.20 -2.94 4.57
C CYS A 13 9.56 -2.88 3.88
N THR A 14 10.43 -2.02 4.39
CA THR A 14 11.84 -1.94 3.98
C THR A 14 12.65 -1.65 5.23
N HIS A 15 13.69 -2.47 5.45
CA HIS A 15 14.62 -2.30 6.57
C HIS A 15 15.14 -0.85 6.61
N PRO A 16 15.24 -0.20 7.78
CA PRO A 16 15.66 1.21 7.90
C PRO A 16 16.93 1.53 7.11
N ASP A 17 17.98 0.71 7.22
CA ASP A 17 19.29 0.91 6.56
C ASP A 17 19.27 0.74 5.03
N HIS A 18 18.14 0.25 4.50
CA HIS A 18 17.94 -0.03 3.08
C HIS A 18 16.87 0.88 2.44
N ARG A 19 16.37 1.89 3.18
CA ARG A 19 15.43 2.90 2.64
C ARG A 19 16.13 3.82 1.64
N GLY A 20 15.33 4.53 0.83
CA GLY A 20 15.83 5.47 -0.18
C GLY A 20 16.43 4.83 -1.44
N ARG A 21 16.53 3.50 -1.51
CA ARG A 21 17.12 2.75 -2.65
C ARG A 21 16.12 2.23 -3.67
N GLY A 22 14.84 2.58 -3.52
CA GLY A 22 13.78 2.19 -4.47
C GLY A 22 13.23 0.76 -4.32
N TYR A 23 13.66 -0.02 -3.33
CA TYR A 23 13.21 -1.42 -3.14
C TYR A 23 11.68 -1.54 -2.99
N ALA A 24 11.07 -0.71 -2.14
CA ALA A 24 9.62 -0.70 -1.99
C ALA A 24 8.89 -0.41 -3.32
N ALA A 25 9.40 0.54 -4.11
CA ALA A 25 8.83 0.86 -5.42
C ALA A 25 8.95 -0.30 -6.42
N GLY A 26 10.09 -0.98 -6.44
CA GLY A 26 10.31 -2.16 -7.27
C GLY A 26 9.35 -3.29 -6.92
N LEU A 27 9.30 -3.68 -5.64
CA LEU A 27 8.40 -4.73 -5.15
C LEU A 27 6.93 -4.39 -5.43
N MET A 28 6.53 -3.14 -5.17
CA MET A 28 5.15 -2.72 -5.40
C MET A 28 4.74 -2.79 -6.88
N ARG A 29 5.63 -2.47 -7.83
CA ARG A 29 5.33 -2.61 -9.26
C ARG A 29 5.01 -4.06 -9.62
N GLU A 30 5.78 -5.00 -9.10
CA GLU A 30 5.55 -6.42 -9.35
C GLU A 30 4.23 -6.91 -8.75
N VAL A 31 3.95 -6.52 -7.50
CA VAL A 31 2.69 -6.87 -6.83
C VAL A 31 1.49 -6.27 -7.57
N VAL A 32 1.55 -4.98 -7.93
CA VAL A 32 0.48 -4.29 -8.68
C VAL A 32 0.29 -4.94 -10.05
N ARG A 33 1.37 -5.24 -10.77
CA ARG A 33 1.31 -5.93 -12.07
C ARG A 33 0.59 -7.28 -11.94
N ALA A 34 0.90 -8.05 -10.91
CA ALA A 34 0.27 -9.34 -10.66
C ALA A 34 -1.24 -9.21 -10.34
N ILE A 35 -1.64 -8.16 -9.61
CA ILE A 35 -3.06 -7.87 -9.32
C ILE A 35 -3.80 -7.50 -10.61
N LEU A 36 -3.25 -6.56 -11.39
CA LEU A 36 -3.86 -6.11 -12.64
C LEU A 36 -3.99 -7.25 -13.67
N ALA A 37 -3.00 -8.15 -13.75
CA ALA A 37 -3.04 -9.31 -14.64
C ALA A 37 -4.21 -10.27 -14.35
N ARG A 38 -4.79 -10.21 -13.14
CA ARG A 38 -5.99 -10.97 -12.76
C ARG A 38 -7.29 -10.19 -12.98
N ASN A 39 -7.25 -9.03 -13.66
CA ASN A 39 -8.37 -8.10 -13.80
C ASN A 39 -8.93 -7.60 -12.45
N GLU A 40 -8.05 -7.45 -11.45
CA GLU A 40 -8.39 -6.93 -10.12
C GLU A 40 -7.89 -5.49 -9.95
N ILE A 41 -8.47 -4.76 -8.98
CA ILE A 41 -8.11 -3.37 -8.68
C ILE A 41 -7.28 -3.32 -7.39
N PRO A 42 -6.00 -2.91 -7.43
CA PRO A 42 -5.18 -2.80 -6.23
C PRO A 42 -5.65 -1.64 -5.34
N PHE A 43 -5.68 -1.87 -4.03
CA PHE A 43 -5.86 -0.81 -3.03
C PHE A 43 -5.02 -1.08 -1.78
N LEU A 44 -4.81 -0.06 -0.96
CA LEU A 44 -4.09 -0.17 0.32
C LEU A 44 -4.54 0.93 1.27
N HIS A 45 -4.17 0.76 2.54
CA HIS A 45 -4.30 1.78 3.58
C HIS A 45 -2.92 2.25 4.02
N VAL A 46 -2.81 3.53 4.33
CA VAL A 46 -1.60 4.14 4.86
C VAL A 46 -1.99 5.15 5.93
N LEU A 47 -1.21 5.23 7.01
CA LEU A 47 -1.42 6.25 8.05
C LEU A 47 -1.24 7.64 7.44
N ALA A 48 -2.11 8.58 7.83
CA ALA A 48 -2.17 9.92 7.24
C ALA A 48 -0.88 10.75 7.43
N ASP A 49 -0.10 10.43 8.45
CA ASP A 49 1.19 11.05 8.79
C ASP A 49 2.40 10.34 8.13
N ASN A 50 2.20 9.24 7.41
CA ASN A 50 3.27 8.54 6.70
C ASN A 50 3.50 9.15 5.30
N PHE A 51 3.95 10.39 5.28
CA PHE A 51 4.16 11.18 4.06
C PHE A 51 5.07 10.49 3.03
N GLY A 52 6.10 9.77 3.49
CA GLY A 52 7.02 9.04 2.63
C GLY A 52 6.34 7.89 1.86
N ALA A 53 5.50 7.11 2.54
CA ALA A 53 4.72 6.06 1.90
C ALA A 53 3.64 6.64 0.98
N ILE A 54 2.95 7.71 1.39
CA ILE A 54 1.97 8.42 0.55
C ILE A 54 2.62 8.89 -0.76
N ALA A 55 3.79 9.54 -0.69
CA ALA A 55 4.52 10.00 -1.87
C ALA A 55 5.01 8.85 -2.77
N LEU A 56 5.34 7.69 -2.19
CA LEU A 56 5.64 6.48 -2.96
C LEU A 56 4.40 5.99 -3.71
N TYR A 57 3.27 5.82 -3.02
CA TYR A 57 2.05 5.28 -3.63
C TYR A 57 1.48 6.21 -4.71
N ASN A 58 1.51 7.53 -4.49
CA ASN A 58 1.11 8.50 -5.52
C ASN A 58 1.97 8.39 -6.79
N ARG A 59 3.29 8.20 -6.66
CA ARG A 59 4.19 7.98 -7.81
C ARG A 59 3.92 6.65 -8.53
N LEU A 60 3.31 5.68 -7.86
CA LEU A 60 2.91 4.40 -8.44
C LEU A 60 1.49 4.45 -9.04
N GLY A 61 0.82 5.62 -9.02
CA GLY A 61 -0.50 5.82 -9.62
C GLY A 61 -1.69 5.58 -8.68
N PHE A 62 -1.45 5.33 -7.39
CA PHE A 62 -2.53 5.30 -6.40
C PHE A 62 -3.07 6.71 -6.15
N VAL A 63 -4.35 6.78 -5.82
CA VAL A 63 -5.04 8.03 -5.45
C VAL A 63 -5.79 7.84 -4.14
N THR A 64 -5.93 8.91 -3.36
CA THR A 64 -6.75 8.90 -2.15
C THR A 64 -8.21 8.69 -2.52
N ARG A 65 -8.80 7.60 -2.03
CA ARG A 65 -10.22 7.29 -2.22
C ARG A 65 -11.08 7.78 -1.05
N TRP A 66 -10.65 7.53 0.19
CA TRP A 66 -11.34 7.87 1.43
C TRP A 66 -10.38 7.77 2.62
N GLN A 67 -10.72 8.38 3.75
CA GLN A 67 -9.96 8.36 5.00
C GLN A 67 -10.82 7.73 6.12
N PRO A 68 -10.71 6.42 6.35
CA PRO A 68 -11.39 5.75 7.45
C PRO A 68 -10.68 6.02 8.80
N MET A 69 -11.40 5.82 9.90
CA MET A 69 -10.83 5.85 11.24
C MET A 69 -10.24 4.47 11.58
N LEU A 70 -8.96 4.44 11.97
CA LEU A 70 -8.31 3.24 12.50
C LEU A 70 -8.48 3.21 14.03
N THR A 71 -9.11 2.15 14.54
CA THR A 71 -9.23 1.91 15.98
C THR A 71 -8.38 0.72 16.38
N ALA A 72 -7.44 0.92 17.31
CA ALA A 72 -6.66 -0.15 17.92
C ALA A 72 -7.37 -0.62 19.20
N LEU A 73 -7.57 -1.93 19.33
CA LEU A 73 -8.10 -2.53 20.54
C LEU A 73 -6.95 -3.12 21.34
N GLU A 74 -6.76 -2.62 22.56
CA GLU A 74 -5.78 -3.17 23.50
C GLU A 74 -6.43 -4.31 24.28
N ARG A 75 -5.70 -5.41 24.44
CA ARG A 75 -6.11 -6.48 25.35
C ARG A 75 -5.62 -6.12 26.75
N HIS A 76 -6.55 -5.97 27.69
CA HIS A 76 -6.26 -5.92 29.11
C HIS A 76 -5.86 -7.31 29.65
#